data_AF-A0A0A2LQQ2-F1
#
_entry.id   AF-A0A0A2LQQ2-F1
#
_cell.length_a   1.000
_cell.length_b   1.000
_cell.length_c   1.000
_cell.angle_alpha   90.00
_cell.angle_beta   90.00
_cell.angle_gamma   90.00
#
_symmetry.space_group_name_H-M   'P 1'
#
loop_
_entity.id
_entity.type
_entity.pdbx_description
1 polymer ?
#
loop_
_entity_poly.entity_id
_entity_poly.type
_entity_poly.pdbx_seq_one_letter_code
_entity_poly.pdbx_strand_id
1 'polypeptide(L)'
;YTNQSTVEAIYVRVTFEATDCYRIVLLDIRVAPLPVLVPPSAEDLLVCDPDGDGFAQFDLEALVEDMVDNGEDLLVTFHETAIDAESGLNPIPNPDNYTNNVAYAQTIYVRVENTVTGCYTSTAYALDLVVVDA
;
A
#
# COMPACT_ATOMS: atom_id res chain seq x y z
N TYR A 1 -23.64 7.71 -13.00
CA TYR A 1 -23.78 7.96 -11.56
C TYR A 1 -22.38 7.97 -10.99
N THR A 2 -22.02 9.01 -10.24
CA THR A 2 -20.73 9.12 -9.54
C THR A 2 -21.05 9.28 -8.08
N ASN A 3 -20.56 8.37 -7.24
CA ASN A 3 -20.82 8.42 -5.80
C ASN A 3 -20.13 9.65 -5.20
N GLN A 4 -20.85 10.44 -4.40
CA GLN A 4 -20.34 11.66 -3.77
C GLN A 4 -20.14 11.54 -2.25
N SER A 5 -20.31 10.34 -1.67
CA SER A 5 -20.30 10.09 -0.23
C SER A 5 -19.57 8.79 0.13
N THR A 6 -19.17 8.63 1.38
CA THR A 6 -18.64 7.35 1.87
C THR A 6 -19.73 6.28 2.00
N VAL A 7 -20.99 6.72 2.11
CA VAL A 7 -22.18 5.87 2.02
C VAL A 7 -23.27 6.60 1.24
N GLU A 8 -23.78 5.99 0.18
CA GLU A 8 -24.93 6.50 -0.58
C GLU A 8 -25.90 5.36 -0.90
N ALA A 9 -27.18 5.57 -0.59
CA ALA A 9 -28.25 4.65 -0.94
C ALA A 9 -28.82 5.04 -2.30
N ILE A 10 -28.72 4.16 -3.29
CA ILE A 10 -29.35 4.35 -4.60
C ILE A 10 -30.61 3.49 -4.72
N TYR A 11 -31.56 3.97 -5.51
CA TYR A 11 -32.82 3.29 -5.77
C TYR A 11 -32.71 2.45 -7.04
N VAL A 12 -32.88 1.14 -6.92
CA VAL A 12 -32.86 0.20 -8.04
C VAL A 12 -34.29 -0.23 -8.35
N ARG A 13 -34.71 -0.07 -9.61
CA ARG A 13 -35.98 -0.59 -10.11
C ARG A 13 -35.76 -2.00 -10.66
N VAL A 14 -36.37 -2.99 -10.02
CA VAL A 14 -36.42 -4.37 -10.50
C VAL A 14 -37.76 -4.56 -11.21
N THR A 15 -37.75 -4.80 -12.52
CA THR A 15 -38.94 -5.05 -13.33
C THR A 15 -39.06 -6.55 -13.64
N PHE A 16 -40.27 -7.11 -13.51
CA PHE A 16 -40.60 -8.45 -13.93
C PHE A 16 -41.17 -8.43 -15.36
N GLU A 17 -40.42 -8.98 -16.31
CA GLU A 17 -40.71 -8.83 -17.76
C GLU A 17 -42.07 -9.38 -18.19
N ALA A 18 -42.55 -10.44 -17.54
CA ALA A 18 -43.81 -11.08 -17.95
C ALA A 18 -45.06 -10.28 -17.58
N THR A 19 -44.98 -9.37 -16.62
CA THR A 19 -46.15 -8.59 -16.13
C THR A 19 -45.91 -7.09 -16.10
N ASP A 20 -44.70 -6.63 -16.43
CA ASP A 20 -44.22 -5.26 -16.30
C ASP A 20 -44.35 -4.67 -14.87
N CYS A 21 -44.62 -5.51 -13.88
CA CYS A 21 -44.62 -5.10 -12.48
C CYS A 21 -43.20 -4.76 -12.04
N TYR A 22 -43.06 -3.77 -11.18
CA TYR A 22 -41.75 -3.42 -10.64
C TYR A 22 -41.77 -3.21 -9.12
N ARG A 23 -40.61 -3.42 -8.51
CA ARG A 23 -40.32 -3.04 -7.13
C ARG A 23 -39.11 -2.13 -7.10
N ILE A 24 -39.15 -1.12 -6.24
CA ILE A 24 -37.99 -0.31 -5.92
C ILE A 24 -37.31 -0.91 -4.68
N VAL A 25 -36.01 -1.16 -4.78
CA VAL A 25 -35.17 -1.60 -3.67
C VAL A 25 -34.05 -0.60 -3.44
N LEU A 26 -33.57 -0.53 -2.20
CA LEU A 26 -32.39 0.26 -1.85
C LEU A 26 -31.15 -0.60 -2.05
N LEU A 27 -30.14 -0.02 -2.69
CA LEU A 27 -28.78 -0.56 -2.76
C LEU A 27 -27.84 0.42 -2.07
N ASP A 28 -27.21 -0.02 -0.98
CA ASP A 28 -26.21 0.76 -0.27
C ASP A 28 -24.86 0.60 -0.96
N ILE A 29 -24.32 1.71 -1.47
CA ILE A 29 -22.95 1.78 -1.97
C ILE A 29 -22.09 2.34 -0.86
N ARG A 30 -21.04 1.60 -0.49
CA ARG A 30 -20.04 2.00 0.50
C ARG A 30 -18.69 2.19 -0.19
N VAL A 31 -18.05 3.32 0.06
CA VAL A 31 -16.69 3.60 -0.39
C VAL A 31 -15.80 3.55 0.85
N ALA A 32 -14.96 2.52 0.94
CA ALA A 32 -13.96 2.43 1.99
C ALA A 32 -12.80 3.39 1.67
N PRO A 33 -12.25 4.10 2.68
CA PRO A 33 -11.07 4.93 2.48
C PRO A 33 -9.86 4.06 2.14
N LEU A 34 -8.91 4.64 1.40
CA LEU A 34 -7.61 4.02 1.21
C LEU A 34 -6.81 4.05 2.52
N PRO A 35 -5.92 3.08 2.75
CA PRO A 35 -4.93 3.17 3.82
C PRO A 35 -4.10 4.46 3.69
N VAL A 36 -3.86 5.13 4.80
CA VAL A 36 -2.98 6.31 4.87
C VAL A 36 -1.64 5.85 5.44
N LEU A 37 -0.55 6.25 4.79
CA LEU A 37 0.81 5.98 5.25
C LEU A 37 1.42 7.23 5.90
N VAL A 38 2.13 7.02 7.00
CA VAL A 38 3.07 7.98 7.56
C VAL A 38 4.45 7.70 6.96
N PRO A 39 5.10 8.71 6.36
CA PRO A 39 6.44 8.53 5.80
C PRO A 39 7.47 8.31 6.92
N PRO A 40 8.37 7.31 6.83
CA PRO A 40 9.49 7.17 7.77
C PRO A 40 10.45 8.35 7.63
N SER A 41 11.29 8.58 8.65
CA SER A 41 12.28 9.65 8.59
C SER A 41 13.45 9.26 7.67
N ALA A 42 14.21 10.26 7.20
CA ALA A 42 15.39 10.00 6.38
C ALA A 42 16.48 9.22 7.14
N GLU A 43 16.53 9.34 8.46
CA GLU A 43 17.49 8.60 9.30
C GLU A 43 17.12 7.11 9.39
N ASP A 44 15.82 6.78 9.35
CA ASP A 44 15.36 5.37 9.39
C ASP A 44 15.67 4.62 8.08
N LEU A 45 15.92 5.37 6.99
CA LEU A 45 16.26 4.83 5.67
C LEU A 45 17.76 4.89 5.36
N LEU A 46 18.59 5.28 6.34
CA LEU A 46 20.03 5.44 6.18
C LEU A 46 20.79 4.38 6.98
N VAL A 47 21.74 3.72 6.32
CA VAL A 47 22.65 2.75 6.95
C VAL A 47 24.10 3.07 6.61
N CYS A 48 25.00 2.97 7.60
CA CYS A 48 26.44 3.13 7.37
C CYS A 48 27.04 1.84 6.79
N ASP A 49 27.87 2.00 5.77
CA ASP A 49 28.63 0.93 5.11
C ASP A 49 30.12 1.00 5.51
N PRO A 50 30.63 0.03 6.29
CA PRO A 50 32.00 0.01 6.76
C PRO A 50 33.01 -0.51 5.73
N ASP A 51 32.59 -1.21 4.68
CA ASP A 51 33.51 -1.72 3.65
C ASP A 51 33.51 -0.89 2.36
N GLY A 52 32.54 0.02 2.22
CA GLY A 52 32.48 1.07 1.21
C GLY A 52 32.13 0.54 -0.18
N ASP A 53 31.48 -0.62 -0.25
CA ASP A 53 31.01 -1.22 -1.51
C ASP A 53 29.65 -0.67 -1.98
N GLY A 54 28.98 0.12 -1.13
CA GLY A 54 27.70 0.76 -1.35
C GLY A 54 26.50 -0.13 -1.02
N PHE A 55 26.69 -1.26 -0.36
CA PHE A 55 25.63 -2.21 0.00
C PHE A 55 25.49 -2.36 1.51
N ALA A 56 24.25 -2.38 1.99
CA ALA A 56 23.94 -2.56 3.41
C ALA A 56 22.63 -3.35 3.60
N GLN A 57 22.46 -3.88 4.82
CA GLN A 57 21.22 -4.54 5.23
C GLN A 57 20.26 -3.51 5.83
N PHE A 58 18.99 -3.64 5.46
CA PHE A 58 17.86 -2.84 5.91
C PHE A 58 16.82 -3.76 6.53
N ASP A 59 16.35 -3.39 7.72
CA ASP A 59 15.16 -3.97 8.34
C ASP A 59 13.95 -3.09 7.97
N LEU A 60 13.29 -3.44 6.86
CA LEU A 60 12.11 -2.73 6.37
C LEU A 60 10.88 -3.04 7.22
N GLU A 61 10.85 -4.19 7.89
CA GLU A 61 9.75 -4.59 8.77
C GLU A 61 9.70 -3.67 10.00
N ALA A 62 10.86 -3.23 10.51
CA ALA A 62 10.94 -2.24 11.59
C ALA A 62 10.27 -0.90 11.24
N LEU A 63 10.17 -0.54 9.95
CA LEU A 63 9.50 0.68 9.51
C LEU A 63 7.96 0.56 9.56
N VAL A 64 7.42 -0.66 9.54
CA VAL A 64 5.98 -0.89 9.34
C VAL A 64 5.16 -0.28 10.47
N GLU A 65 5.58 -0.43 11.72
CA GLU A 65 4.83 0.06 12.90
C GLU A 65 4.64 1.59 12.84
N ASP A 66 5.70 2.32 12.49
CA ASP A 66 5.68 3.78 12.35
C ASP A 66 4.90 4.21 11.10
N MET A 67 4.97 3.42 10.02
CA MET A 67 4.32 3.73 8.75
C MET A 67 2.80 3.63 8.80
N VAL A 68 2.24 2.73 9.62
CA VAL A 68 0.79 2.47 9.65
C VAL A 68 0.05 3.21 10.77
N ASP A 69 0.74 3.95 11.65
CA ASP A 69 0.15 4.73 12.76
C ASP A 69 -0.91 3.94 13.57
N ASN A 70 -0.60 2.69 13.93
CA ASN A 70 -1.51 1.75 14.61
C ASN A 70 -2.76 1.34 13.79
N GLY A 71 -2.71 1.44 12.47
CA GLY A 71 -3.77 0.94 11.59
C GLY A 71 -3.94 -0.57 11.72
N GLU A 72 -5.12 -1.01 12.16
CA GLU A 72 -5.48 -2.44 12.20
C GLU A 72 -5.84 -2.98 10.81
N ASP A 73 -5.74 -4.29 10.63
CA ASP A 73 -6.11 -5.01 9.40
C ASP A 73 -5.35 -4.57 8.14
N LEU A 74 -4.16 -3.98 8.28
CA LEU A 74 -3.30 -3.57 7.16
C LEU A 74 -2.23 -4.62 6.87
N LEU A 75 -2.09 -4.98 5.59
CA LEU A 75 -0.96 -5.73 5.05
C LEU A 75 -0.04 -4.75 4.33
N VAL A 76 1.23 -4.69 4.77
CA VAL A 76 2.27 -3.88 4.15
C VAL A 76 3.22 -4.80 3.39
N THR A 77 3.53 -4.47 2.14
CA THR A 77 4.53 -5.18 1.33
C THR A 77 5.47 -4.20 0.65
N PHE A 78 6.73 -4.60 0.50
CA PHE A 78 7.78 -3.83 -0.14
C PHE A 78 8.11 -4.43 -1.51
N HIS A 79 8.47 -3.60 -2.48
CA HIS A 79 8.70 -3.99 -3.86
C HIS A 79 9.86 -3.18 -4.46
N GLU A 80 10.64 -3.77 -5.35
CA GLU A 80 11.74 -3.07 -6.03
C GLU A 80 11.25 -2.12 -7.14
N THR A 81 10.01 -2.28 -7.61
CA THR A 81 9.43 -1.44 -8.67
C THR A 81 8.03 -0.91 -8.31
N ALA A 82 7.71 0.27 -8.83
CA ALA A 82 6.39 0.88 -8.66
C ALA A 82 5.27 0.00 -9.25
N ILE A 83 5.53 -0.63 -10.40
CA ILE A 83 4.56 -1.49 -11.09
C ILE A 83 4.25 -2.72 -10.24
N ASP A 84 5.26 -3.32 -9.62
CA ASP A 84 5.09 -4.47 -8.73
C ASP A 84 4.28 -4.08 -7.48
N ALA A 85 4.55 -2.93 -6.87
CA ALA A 85 3.75 -2.41 -5.75
C ALA A 85 2.28 -2.13 -6.13
N GLU A 86 2.05 -1.46 -7.26
CA GLU A 86 0.70 -1.13 -7.74
C GLU A 86 -0.09 -2.39 -8.12
N SER A 87 0.57 -3.39 -8.69
CA SER A 87 -0.06 -4.66 -9.10
C SER A 87 -0.08 -5.72 -7.98
N GLY A 88 0.65 -5.52 -6.89
CA GLY A 88 0.77 -6.50 -5.80
C GLY A 88 1.58 -7.75 -6.18
N LEU A 89 2.52 -7.60 -7.13
CA LEU A 89 3.36 -8.67 -7.62
C LEU A 89 4.78 -8.56 -7.03
N ASN A 90 5.49 -9.69 -6.98
CA ASN A 90 6.92 -9.73 -6.59
C ASN A 90 7.26 -8.95 -5.30
N PRO A 91 6.58 -9.20 -4.16
CA PRO A 91 6.99 -8.59 -2.91
C PRO A 91 8.40 -9.07 -2.52
N ILE A 92 9.16 -8.19 -1.87
CA ILE A 92 10.45 -8.52 -1.27
C ILE A 92 10.21 -9.61 -0.21
N PRO A 93 10.81 -10.81 -0.33
CA PRO A 93 10.45 -11.96 0.48
C PRO A 93 10.94 -11.90 1.94
N ASN A 94 12.06 -11.19 2.18
CA ASN A 94 12.66 -11.05 3.51
C ASN A 94 12.85 -9.56 3.82
N PRO A 95 11.78 -8.82 4.14
CA PRO A 95 11.85 -7.38 4.40
C PRO A 95 12.65 -7.04 5.66
N ASP A 96 12.75 -7.95 6.63
CA ASP A 96 13.53 -7.81 7.87
C ASP A 96 15.05 -7.87 7.67
N ASN A 97 15.50 -8.30 6.50
CA ASN A 97 16.92 -8.43 6.16
C ASN A 97 17.15 -8.20 4.66
N TYR A 98 16.65 -7.08 4.15
CA TYR A 98 16.77 -6.72 2.76
C TYR A 98 18.14 -6.08 2.48
N THR A 99 18.84 -6.50 1.42
CA THR A 99 20.07 -5.83 0.96
C THR A 99 19.77 -5.06 -0.31
N ASN A 100 20.19 -3.80 -0.39
CA ASN A 100 19.98 -3.01 -1.60
C ASN A 100 20.66 -3.65 -2.82
N ASN A 101 20.11 -3.44 -4.01
CA ASN A 101 20.64 -3.97 -5.26
C ASN A 101 21.30 -2.90 -6.16
N VAL A 102 21.16 -1.62 -5.78
CA VAL A 102 21.87 -0.47 -6.38
C VAL A 102 22.77 0.14 -5.31
N ALA A 103 24.07 0.21 -5.61
CA ALA A 103 25.07 0.77 -4.69
C ALA A 103 24.74 2.22 -4.28
N TYR A 104 24.99 2.56 -3.02
CA TYR A 104 24.79 3.86 -2.36
C TYR A 104 23.35 4.34 -2.21
N ALA A 105 22.49 4.13 -3.20
CA ALA A 105 21.10 4.57 -3.13
C ALA A 105 20.18 3.68 -3.97
N GLN A 106 19.08 3.24 -3.37
CA GLN A 106 18.03 2.50 -4.06
C GLN A 106 16.64 3.00 -3.64
N THR A 107 15.80 3.32 -4.63
CA THR A 107 14.37 3.51 -4.38
C THR A 107 13.64 2.17 -4.37
N ILE A 108 12.88 1.90 -3.31
CA ILE A 108 11.91 0.81 -3.22
C ILE A 108 10.50 1.39 -3.05
N TYR A 109 9.49 0.53 -3.13
CA TYR A 109 8.10 0.93 -3.17
C TYR A 109 7.26 0.14 -2.17
N VAL A 110 6.35 0.84 -1.50
CA VAL A 110 5.45 0.26 -0.49
C VAL A 110 4.04 0.17 -1.05
N ARG A 111 3.42 -0.98 -0.83
CA ARG A 111 2.00 -1.23 -1.02
C ARG A 111 1.37 -1.48 0.35
N VAL A 112 0.23 -0.84 0.59
CA VAL A 112 -0.60 -1.14 1.77
C VAL A 112 -1.98 -1.58 1.32
N GLU A 113 -2.45 -2.67 1.88
CA GLU A 113 -3.76 -3.24 1.61
C GLU A 113 -4.54 -3.46 2.90
N ASN A 114 -5.77 -2.96 2.96
CA ASN A 114 -6.68 -3.28 4.04
C ASN A 114 -7.29 -4.67 3.79
N THR A 115 -6.97 -5.62 4.66
CA THR A 115 -7.35 -7.04 4.53
C THR A 115 -8.84 -7.30 4.71
N VAL A 116 -9.60 -6.35 5.26
CA VAL A 116 -11.07 -6.44 5.44
C VAL A 116 -11.81 -5.90 4.22
N THR A 117 -11.37 -4.78 3.65
CA THR A 117 -12.07 -4.12 2.52
C THR A 117 -11.47 -4.48 1.15
N GLY A 118 -10.24 -4.99 1.12
CA GLY A 118 -9.45 -5.18 -0.10
C GLY A 118 -8.99 -3.87 -0.74
N CYS A 119 -9.19 -2.72 -0.08
CA CYS A 119 -8.71 -1.44 -0.60
C CYS A 119 -7.21 -1.33 -0.39
N TYR A 120 -6.50 -0.93 -1.43
CA TYR A 120 -5.04 -0.79 -1.41
C TYR A 120 -4.61 0.56 -1.97
N THR A 121 -3.39 0.98 -1.63
CA THR A 121 -2.75 2.17 -2.17
C THR A 121 -2.62 2.05 -3.69
N SER A 122 -3.36 2.85 -4.46
CA SER A 122 -3.36 2.81 -5.93
C SER A 122 -2.12 3.44 -6.57
N THR A 123 -1.37 4.20 -5.79
CA THR A 123 -0.11 4.82 -6.20
C THR A 123 0.95 4.33 -5.23
N ALA A 124 2.02 3.74 -5.78
CA ALA A 124 3.11 3.22 -4.97
C ALA A 124 3.79 4.34 -4.18
N TYR A 125 4.06 4.09 -2.89
CA TYR A 125 4.78 5.02 -2.04
C TYR A 125 6.28 4.73 -2.12
N ALA A 126 7.09 5.70 -2.52
CA ALA A 126 8.53 5.53 -2.71
C ALA A 126 9.31 5.74 -1.40
N LEU A 127 10.27 4.85 -1.13
CA LEU A 127 11.26 4.97 -0.08
C LEU A 127 12.65 4.97 -0.70
N ASP A 128 13.48 5.94 -0.36
CA ASP A 128 14.86 6.02 -0.81
C ASP A 128 15.79 5.46 0.26
N LEU A 129 16.26 4.23 0.06
CA LEU A 129 17.28 3.61 0.89
C LEU A 129 18.63 4.23 0.58
N VAL A 130 19.35 4.67 1.60
CA VAL A 130 20.64 5.36 1.46
C VAL A 130 21.72 4.63 2.24
N VAL A 131 22.82 4.36 1.57
CA VAL A 131 24.03 3.76 2.15
C VAL A 131 25.15 4.79 2.13
N VAL A 132 25.75 5.05 3.29
CA VAL A 132 26.84 6.03 3.43
C VAL A 132 28.10 5.37 3.98
N ASP A 133 29.25 5.71 3.40
CA ASP A 133 30.54 5.21 3.89
C ASP A 133 30.79 5.67 5.34
N ALA A 134 31.28 4.75 6.18
CA ALA A 134 31.61 4.99 7.59
C ALA A 134 32.96 5.71 7.81
#